data_AF-A0A559J1J7-F1
#
_entry.id   AF-A0A559J1J7-F1
#
_cell.length_a   1.000
_cell.length_b   1.000
_cell.length_c   1.000
_cell.angle_alpha   90.00
_cell.angle_beta   90.00
_cell.angle_gamma   90.00
#
_symmetry.space_group_name_H-M   'P 1'
#
loop_
_entity.id
_entity.type
_entity.pdbx_description
1 polymer ?
#
loop_
_entity_poly.entity_id
_entity_poly.type
_entity_poly.pdbx_seq_one_letter_code
_entity_poly.pdbx_strand_id
1 'polypeptide(L)'
;MERRSNVSGHRRRKLNKKKLIGCTALLFIIVMIGIGIYTAGQLLLGTNSHIQAEQLPQVSHVITDVAPSMSGKEAPPTQNRENRKVAYLTFDDGPNKYTDDILDVLKANNVKATFFMLGNNVLARRDIVKRMSEEGHYPALHSMSHNYDKLYKSGGSSNFIDEFTEAQSIVEEVTGIKPTLIRAPYGSSPQINESFRGDIAEAGFKMWDWTIDSLDWKYESNPSAIVQEVTGALTEQTEVILMHDRKQTLDQLQNIIDEVKAQGYEFEVYDPNNHYVSNFAKDERL
;
A
#
# COMPACT_ATOMS: atom_id res chain seq x y z
N MET A 1 -24.23 -20.22 -75.52
CA MET A 1 -22.98 -19.59 -76.01
C MET A 1 -23.01 -18.14 -75.55
N GLU A 2 -22.37 -17.82 -74.42
CA GLU A 2 -21.83 -16.50 -74.04
C GLU A 2 -21.37 -16.60 -72.57
N ARG A 3 -20.06 -16.71 -72.34
CA ARG A 3 -19.40 -16.37 -71.07
C ARG A 3 -18.70 -15.04 -71.29
N ARG A 4 -19.13 -13.98 -70.62
CA ARG A 4 -18.39 -12.70 -70.57
C ARG A 4 -17.50 -12.69 -69.34
N SER A 5 -16.20 -12.79 -69.57
CA SER A 5 -15.15 -12.42 -68.65
C SER A 5 -15.01 -10.89 -68.66
N ASN A 6 -14.88 -10.24 -67.50
CA ASN A 6 -14.41 -8.86 -67.44
C ASN A 6 -13.38 -8.72 -66.32
N VAL A 7 -12.18 -8.37 -66.74
CA VAL A 7 -10.95 -8.30 -65.95
C VAL A 7 -10.79 -6.90 -65.36
N SER A 8 -10.19 -6.86 -64.17
CA SER A 8 -9.86 -5.70 -63.34
C SER A 8 -9.10 -4.58 -64.04
N GLY A 9 -9.44 -3.33 -63.72
CA GLY A 9 -8.61 -2.15 -63.99
C GLY A 9 -8.27 -1.38 -62.70
N HIS A 10 -7.21 -1.77 -62.00
CA HIS A 10 -6.68 -1.00 -60.87
C HIS A 10 -5.74 0.11 -61.39
N ARG A 11 -6.22 1.37 -61.41
CA ARG A 11 -5.40 2.55 -61.77
C ARG A 11 -4.42 2.87 -60.64
N ARG A 12 -3.16 2.45 -60.77
CA ARG A 12 -2.06 2.93 -59.89
C ARG A 12 -1.80 4.41 -60.13
N ARG A 13 -2.09 5.27 -59.15
CA ARG A 13 -1.65 6.68 -59.11
C ARG A 13 -0.12 6.71 -59.04
N LYS A 14 0.55 7.14 -60.12
CA LYS A 14 1.99 7.45 -60.09
C LYS A 14 2.21 8.66 -59.18
N LEU A 15 2.75 8.44 -57.98
CA LEU A 15 3.25 9.55 -57.15
C LEU A 15 4.36 10.28 -57.91
N ASN A 16 4.21 11.60 -58.01
CA ASN A 16 5.15 12.46 -58.71
C ASN A 16 6.48 12.48 -57.92
N LYS A 17 7.52 11.82 -58.42
CA LYS A 17 8.82 11.65 -57.73
C LYS A 17 9.40 12.98 -57.22
N LYS A 18 9.11 14.11 -57.89
CA LYS A 18 9.52 15.46 -57.46
C LYS A 18 8.87 15.89 -56.14
N LYS A 19 7.61 15.52 -55.88
CA LYS A 19 6.93 15.81 -54.60
C LYS A 19 7.44 14.93 -53.46
N LEU A 20 7.79 13.68 -53.74
CA LEU A 20 8.33 12.77 -52.72
C LEU A 20 9.72 13.20 -52.25
N ILE A 21 10.60 13.63 -53.18
CA ILE A 21 11.94 14.14 -52.86
C ILE A 21 11.87 15.46 -52.06
N GLY A 22 10.90 16.32 -52.37
CA GLY A 22 10.66 17.56 -51.61
C GLY A 22 10.22 17.31 -50.16
N CYS A 23 9.30 16.35 -49.95
CA CYS A 23 8.85 16.00 -48.60
C CYS A 23 9.95 15.34 -47.75
N THR A 24 10.78 14.49 -48.34
CA THR A 24 11.90 13.86 -47.60
C THR A 24 12.97 14.89 -47.24
N ALA A 25 13.30 15.81 -48.15
CA ALA A 25 14.24 16.90 -47.86
C ALA A 25 13.74 17.83 -46.74
N LEU A 26 12.44 18.15 -46.73
CA LEU A 26 11.83 18.98 -45.68
C LEU A 26 11.86 18.28 -44.31
N LEU A 27 11.57 16.98 -44.27
CA LEU A 27 11.62 16.20 -43.03
C LEU A 27 13.05 16.15 -42.44
N PHE A 28 14.06 15.98 -43.29
CA PHE A 28 15.47 16.01 -42.88
C PHE A 28 15.88 17.37 -42.30
N ILE A 29 15.42 18.49 -42.90
CA ILE A 29 15.72 19.84 -42.39
C ILE A 29 15.10 20.04 -41.00
N ILE A 30 13.85 19.60 -40.78
CA ILE A 30 13.17 19.73 -39.48
C ILE A 30 13.91 18.94 -38.40
N VAL A 31 14.35 17.72 -38.70
CA VAL A 31 15.12 16.89 -37.76
C VAL A 31 16.46 17.55 -37.41
N MET A 32 17.18 18.09 -38.40
CA MET A 32 18.45 18.78 -38.17
C MET A 32 18.29 20.04 -37.31
N ILE A 33 17.20 20.80 -37.52
CA ILE A 33 16.88 21.97 -36.68
C ILE A 33 16.57 21.52 -35.25
N GLY A 34 15.80 20.45 -35.06
CA GLY A 34 15.49 19.89 -33.73
C GLY A 34 16.73 19.45 -32.96
N ILE A 35 17.68 18.79 -33.62
CA ILE A 35 18.97 18.38 -33.02
C ILE A 35 19.82 19.62 -32.67
N GLY A 36 19.84 20.64 -33.54
CA GLY A 36 20.52 21.90 -33.27
C GLY A 36 19.96 22.64 -32.04
N ILE A 37 18.64 22.69 -31.89
CA ILE A 37 17.98 23.30 -30.73
C ILE A 37 18.27 22.49 -29.46
N TYR A 38 18.21 21.16 -29.52
CA TYR A 38 18.49 20.29 -28.37
C TYR A 38 19.95 20.44 -27.88
N THR A 39 20.91 20.43 -28.81
CA THR A 39 22.34 20.58 -28.48
C THR A 39 22.67 21.98 -27.96
N ALA A 40 22.06 23.03 -28.52
CA ALA A 40 22.17 24.38 -27.97
C ALA A 40 21.53 24.50 -26.58
N GLY A 41 20.41 23.83 -26.34
CA GLY A 41 19.75 23.76 -25.02
C GLY A 41 20.64 23.10 -23.96
N GLN A 42 21.33 22.01 -24.30
CA GLN A 42 22.29 21.37 -23.40
C GLN A 42 23.53 22.23 -23.13
N LEU A 43 23.97 23.03 -24.10
CA LEU A 43 25.09 23.97 -23.93
C LEU A 43 24.70 25.20 -23.09
N LEU A 44 23.44 25.64 -23.18
CA LEU A 44 22.89 26.77 -22.41
C LEU A 44 22.50 26.39 -20.97
N LEU A 45 22.08 25.14 -20.74
CA LEU A 45 21.72 24.61 -19.42
C LEU A 45 22.89 23.95 -18.68
N GLY A 46 23.98 23.63 -19.39
CA GLY A 46 25.23 23.14 -18.80
C GLY A 46 26.04 24.25 -18.15
N THR A 47 25.62 24.72 -16.97
CA THR A 47 26.46 25.56 -16.13
C THR A 47 27.49 24.71 -15.38
N ASN A 48 28.75 24.99 -15.69
CA ASN A 48 29.92 24.57 -14.94
C ASN A 48 29.76 24.95 -13.46
N SER A 49 29.50 23.96 -12.61
CA SER A 49 29.78 24.03 -11.18
C SER A 49 31.17 23.45 -10.91
N HIS A 50 32.20 24.15 -11.40
CA HIS A 50 33.52 24.09 -10.78
C HIS A 50 33.52 25.10 -9.63
N ILE A 51 33.01 24.67 -8.46
CA ILE A 51 33.34 25.34 -7.21
C ILE A 51 34.62 24.70 -6.69
N GLN A 52 35.64 25.55 -6.65
CA GLN A 52 36.94 25.32 -6.06
C GLN A 52 36.75 25.09 -4.56
N ALA A 53 37.25 23.97 -4.04
CA ALA A 53 37.18 23.66 -2.62
C ALA A 53 38.02 24.69 -1.84
N GLU A 54 37.34 25.57 -1.11
CA GLU A 54 37.95 26.45 -0.14
C GLU A 54 38.03 25.70 1.20
N GLN A 55 39.25 25.51 1.68
CA GLN A 55 39.58 24.81 2.93
C GLN A 55 39.18 25.69 4.12
N LEU A 56 38.15 25.28 4.87
CA LEU A 56 37.79 25.86 6.17
C LEU A 56 38.33 25.00 7.33
N PRO A 57 38.71 25.63 8.46
CA PRO A 57 39.47 24.98 9.52
C PRO A 57 38.65 23.94 10.28
N GLN A 58 39.30 22.82 10.65
CA GLN A 58 38.69 21.78 11.48
C GLN A 58 38.35 22.33 12.86
N VAL A 59 37.05 22.39 13.14
CA VAL A 59 36.53 22.53 14.51
C VAL A 59 36.15 21.12 14.97
N SER A 60 36.93 20.61 15.92
CA SER A 60 36.68 19.35 16.62
C SER A 60 35.43 19.50 17.49
N HIS A 61 34.26 19.18 16.94
CA HIS A 61 33.08 18.89 17.75
C HIS A 61 33.02 17.39 18.00
N VAL A 62 33.26 17.04 19.27
CA VAL A 62 32.95 15.76 19.87
C VAL A 62 31.46 15.49 19.66
N ILE A 63 31.14 14.62 18.71
CA ILE A 63 29.80 14.04 18.60
C ILE A 63 29.83 12.83 19.54
N THR A 64 29.30 13.01 20.74
CA THR A 64 28.73 11.90 21.48
C THR A 64 27.55 11.39 20.69
N ASP A 65 27.62 10.14 20.23
CA ASP A 65 26.47 9.40 19.72
C ASP A 65 25.37 9.41 20.79
N VAL A 66 24.33 10.19 20.56
CA VAL A 66 23.06 10.08 21.29
C VAL A 66 22.00 9.75 20.26
N ALA A 67 21.99 8.48 19.83
CA ALA A 67 20.76 7.87 19.34
C ALA A 67 19.69 8.03 20.44
N PRO A 68 18.44 8.40 20.13
CA PRO A 68 17.38 8.32 21.10
C PRO A 68 17.11 6.84 21.38
N SER A 69 17.72 6.37 22.46
CA SER A 69 17.42 5.13 23.14
C SER A 69 15.93 5.12 23.52
N MET A 70 15.11 4.43 22.72
CA MET A 70 13.81 3.92 23.16
C MET A 70 14.03 2.76 24.13
N SER A 71 14.57 3.06 25.30
CA SER A 71 14.68 2.14 26.44
C SER A 71 14.06 2.81 27.65
N GLY A 72 12.96 2.25 28.14
CA GLY A 72 12.25 2.79 29.29
C GLY A 72 10.78 2.46 29.39
N LYS A 73 10.35 1.27 28.98
CA LYS A 73 9.17 0.64 29.59
C LYS A 73 9.52 -0.80 29.84
N GLU A 74 9.78 -1.13 31.10
CA GLU A 74 9.91 -2.51 31.54
C GLU A 74 8.69 -3.28 31.02
N ALA A 75 8.95 -4.36 30.28
CA ALA A 75 7.91 -5.30 29.93
C ALA A 75 7.24 -5.76 31.24
N PRO A 76 5.91 -5.87 31.30
CA PRO A 76 5.24 -6.42 32.46
C PRO A 76 5.87 -7.76 32.84
N PRO A 77 5.93 -8.10 34.14
CA PRO A 77 6.48 -9.38 34.58
C PRO A 77 5.80 -10.49 33.79
N THR A 78 6.59 -11.45 33.32
CA THR A 78 6.17 -12.62 32.54
C THR A 78 5.15 -13.46 33.30
N GLN A 79 3.92 -12.98 33.37
CA GLN A 79 2.73 -13.79 33.53
C GLN A 79 2.67 -14.67 32.29
N ASN A 80 2.48 -15.98 32.49
CA ASN A 80 2.42 -17.02 31.47
C ASN A 80 1.93 -16.51 30.10
N ARG A 81 2.85 -16.36 29.13
CA ARG A 81 2.49 -16.02 27.73
C ARG A 81 1.51 -17.03 27.12
N GLU A 82 1.40 -18.22 27.70
CA GLU A 82 0.54 -19.31 27.19
C GLU A 82 -0.97 -19.05 27.34
N ASN A 83 -1.40 -18.06 28.15
CA ASN A 83 -2.83 -17.80 28.39
C ASN A 83 -3.31 -16.38 28.05
N ARG A 84 -2.49 -15.55 27.37
CA ARG A 84 -2.93 -14.21 26.97
C ARG A 84 -3.89 -14.31 25.77
N LYS A 85 -4.98 -13.52 25.83
CA LYS A 85 -5.88 -13.29 24.71
C LYS A 85 -5.50 -11.98 24.04
N VAL A 86 -5.26 -12.01 22.73
CA VAL A 86 -4.78 -10.84 21.96
C VAL A 86 -5.75 -10.55 20.82
N ALA A 87 -6.13 -9.28 20.69
CA ALA A 87 -6.93 -8.79 19.58
C ALA A 87 -6.13 -7.75 18.78
N TYR A 88 -6.03 -7.96 17.48
CA TYR A 88 -5.49 -6.98 16.53
C TYR A 88 -6.66 -6.29 15.84
N LEU A 89 -6.90 -5.02 16.18
CA LEU A 89 -7.82 -4.20 15.39
C LEU A 89 -7.15 -3.84 14.07
N THR A 90 -7.84 -4.12 12.97
CA THR A 90 -7.35 -3.80 11.64
C THR A 90 -8.37 -3.02 10.83
N PHE A 91 -7.89 -2.05 10.05
CA PHE A 91 -8.73 -1.15 9.27
C PHE A 91 -8.27 -1.10 7.82
N ASP A 92 -9.17 -1.41 6.90
CA ASP A 92 -8.93 -1.46 5.46
C ASP A 92 -9.46 -0.21 4.74
N ASP A 93 -9.04 -0.04 3.49
CA ASP A 93 -9.44 0.99 2.53
C ASP A 93 -9.05 2.44 2.85
N GLY A 94 -8.54 2.70 4.05
CA GLY A 94 -8.10 4.01 4.50
C GLY A 94 -6.81 4.53 3.82
N PRO A 95 -6.35 5.73 4.22
CA PRO A 95 -7.07 6.69 5.04
C PRO A 95 -8.19 7.41 4.26
N ASN A 96 -9.26 7.79 4.94
CA ASN A 96 -10.31 8.63 4.39
C ASN A 96 -10.75 9.70 5.41
N LYS A 97 -11.97 10.22 5.26
CA LYS A 97 -12.48 11.30 6.12
C LYS A 97 -12.77 10.88 7.56
N TYR A 98 -12.84 9.58 7.87
CA TYR A 98 -13.12 9.06 9.21
C TYR A 98 -11.87 8.62 9.97
N THR A 99 -10.72 8.48 9.28
CA THR A 99 -9.50 7.94 9.88
C THR A 99 -8.99 8.79 11.04
N ASP A 100 -9.08 10.11 10.94
CA ASP A 100 -8.59 11.02 11.98
C ASP A 100 -9.36 10.84 13.31
N ASP A 101 -10.69 10.72 13.22
CA ASP A 101 -11.56 10.45 14.36
C ASP A 101 -11.34 9.02 14.92
N ILE A 102 -11.06 8.04 14.05
CA ILE A 102 -10.70 6.67 14.47
C ILE A 102 -9.41 6.71 15.30
N LEU A 103 -8.39 7.44 14.85
CA LEU A 103 -7.13 7.61 15.58
C LEU A 103 -7.37 8.27 16.95
N ASP A 104 -8.26 9.26 17.04
CA ASP A 104 -8.64 9.90 18.31
C ASP A 104 -9.25 8.90 19.30
N VAL A 105 -10.18 8.06 18.85
CA VAL A 105 -10.80 7.02 19.69
C VAL A 105 -9.75 6.00 20.15
N LEU A 106 -8.87 5.54 19.26
CA LEU A 106 -7.81 4.59 19.61
C LEU A 106 -6.85 5.19 20.64
N LYS A 107 -6.44 6.45 20.45
CA LYS A 107 -5.59 7.19 21.38
C LYS A 107 -6.23 7.37 22.74
N ALA A 108 -7.50 7.76 22.80
CA ALA A 108 -8.25 7.91 24.05
C ALA A 108 -8.30 6.60 24.86
N ASN A 109 -8.28 5.46 24.17
CA ASN A 109 -8.33 4.13 24.78
C ASN A 109 -6.94 3.49 25.01
N ASN A 110 -5.87 4.19 24.64
CA ASN A 110 -4.50 3.65 24.59
C ASN A 110 -4.40 2.33 23.81
N VAL A 111 -5.11 2.24 22.68
CA VAL A 111 -5.11 1.09 21.78
C VAL A 111 -4.25 1.40 20.56
N LYS A 112 -3.47 0.43 20.12
CA LYS A 112 -2.75 0.45 18.84
C LYS A 112 -3.43 -0.52 17.87
N ALA A 113 -3.27 -0.24 16.59
CA ALA A 113 -4.01 -0.93 15.53
C ALA A 113 -3.16 -0.97 14.25
N THR A 114 -3.57 -1.82 13.31
CA THR A 114 -2.91 -1.98 12.01
C THR A 114 -3.82 -1.44 10.91
N PHE A 115 -3.33 -0.55 10.06
CA PHE A 115 -4.12 0.06 8.99
C PHE A 115 -3.60 -0.42 7.65
N PHE A 116 -4.44 -1.12 6.88
CA PHE A 116 -4.14 -1.57 5.54
C PHE A 116 -4.64 -0.53 4.54
N MET A 117 -3.70 0.27 4.04
CA MET A 117 -4.03 1.49 3.32
C MET A 117 -3.91 1.33 1.80
N LEU A 118 -4.78 2.03 1.08
CA LEU A 118 -4.64 2.20 -0.37
C LEU A 118 -3.59 3.26 -0.66
N GLY A 119 -2.61 2.95 -1.52
CA GLY A 119 -1.52 3.90 -1.81
C GLY A 119 -2.01 5.24 -2.38
N ASN A 120 -3.09 5.24 -3.17
CA ASN A 120 -3.75 6.47 -3.64
C ASN A 120 -4.27 7.34 -2.49
N ASN A 121 -4.77 6.72 -1.42
CA ASN A 121 -5.29 7.42 -0.25
C ASN A 121 -4.16 7.95 0.64
N VAL A 122 -3.06 7.21 0.74
CA VAL A 122 -1.83 7.67 1.42
C VAL A 122 -1.31 8.95 0.79
N LEU A 123 -1.24 9.03 -0.55
CA LEU A 123 -0.84 10.24 -1.27
C LEU A 123 -1.75 11.44 -0.98
N ALA A 124 -3.06 11.19 -0.87
CA ALA A 124 -4.05 12.24 -0.63
C ALA A 124 -4.07 12.74 0.83
N ARG A 125 -3.59 11.94 1.79
CA ARG A 125 -3.71 12.18 3.25
C ARG A 125 -2.41 11.89 4.00
N ARG A 126 -1.30 12.40 3.47
CA ARG A 126 0.06 12.15 4.00
C ARG A 126 0.21 12.54 5.47
N ASP A 127 -0.44 13.63 5.87
CA ASP A 127 -0.47 14.13 7.25
C ASP A 127 -1.11 13.14 8.23
N ILE A 128 -2.26 12.56 7.85
CA ILE A 128 -2.95 11.56 8.66
C ILE A 128 -2.11 10.27 8.77
N VAL A 129 -1.47 9.84 7.68
CA VAL A 129 -0.60 8.64 7.70
C VAL A 129 0.63 8.86 8.56
N LYS A 130 1.24 10.05 8.51
CA LYS A 130 2.34 10.40 9.39
C LYS A 130 1.91 10.38 10.86
N ARG A 131 0.78 11.01 11.19
CA ARG A 131 0.19 10.96 12.53
C ARG A 131 -0.05 9.53 13.01
N MET A 132 -0.68 8.70 12.18
CA MET A 132 -0.94 7.29 12.46
C MET A 132 0.34 6.54 12.87
N SER A 133 1.42 6.73 12.11
CA SER A 133 2.72 6.11 12.42
C SER A 133 3.33 6.67 13.71
N GLU A 134 3.31 8.00 13.91
CA GLU A 134 3.84 8.66 15.12
C GLU A 134 3.06 8.28 16.39
N GLU A 135 1.76 7.96 16.27
CA GLU A 135 0.93 7.47 17.37
C GLU A 135 1.11 5.97 17.65
N GLY A 136 1.98 5.28 16.91
CA GLY A 136 2.40 3.90 17.15
C GLY A 136 1.51 2.83 16.49
N HIS A 137 0.71 3.20 15.50
CA HIS A 137 -0.04 2.25 14.67
C HIS A 137 0.85 1.72 13.55
N TYR A 138 0.54 0.54 13.02
CA TYR A 138 1.31 -0.04 11.92
C TYR A 138 0.69 0.31 10.55
N PRO A 139 1.43 1.01 9.66
CA PRO A 139 0.96 1.40 8.34
C PRO A 139 1.16 0.27 7.31
N ALA A 140 0.23 -0.68 7.26
CA ALA A 140 0.23 -1.80 6.31
C ALA A 140 -0.35 -1.42 4.94
N LEU A 141 -0.26 -2.34 3.98
CA LEU A 141 -0.56 -2.09 2.56
C LEU A 141 -1.82 -2.82 2.10
N HIS A 142 -2.62 -2.18 1.24
CA HIS A 142 -3.85 -2.75 0.68
C HIS A 142 -3.98 -2.58 -0.83
N SER A 143 -2.85 -2.63 -1.57
CA SER A 143 -2.71 -2.31 -3.01
C SER A 143 -2.81 -0.81 -3.34
N MET A 144 -2.70 -0.48 -4.62
CA MET A 144 -2.94 0.87 -5.11
C MET A 144 -4.41 1.09 -5.45
N SER A 145 -5.01 0.15 -6.19
CA SER A 145 -6.26 0.38 -6.91
C SER A 145 -7.47 -0.30 -6.29
N HIS A 146 -7.27 -1.33 -5.46
CA HIS A 146 -8.32 -2.23 -4.99
C HIS A 146 -9.15 -2.80 -6.18
N ASN A 147 -8.57 -2.91 -7.38
CA ASN A 147 -9.31 -3.38 -8.56
C ASN A 147 -9.15 -4.88 -8.74
N TYR A 148 -10.25 -5.62 -8.56
CA TYR A 148 -10.25 -7.09 -8.67
C TYR A 148 -9.61 -7.62 -9.95
N ASP A 149 -9.98 -7.07 -11.12
CA ASP A 149 -9.52 -7.61 -12.40
C ASP A 149 -8.02 -7.35 -12.61
N LYS A 150 -7.51 -6.19 -12.17
CA LYS A 150 -6.07 -5.89 -12.23
C LYS A 150 -5.25 -6.81 -11.32
N LEU A 151 -5.76 -7.04 -10.10
CA LEU A 151 -5.07 -7.81 -9.07
C LEU A 151 -5.08 -9.32 -9.36
N TYR A 152 -6.20 -9.86 -9.86
CA TYR A 152 -6.42 -11.31 -9.90
C TYR A 152 -6.73 -11.89 -11.29
N LYS A 153 -7.00 -11.06 -12.30
CA LYS A 153 -7.28 -11.52 -13.68
C LYS A 153 -6.23 -11.09 -14.71
N SER A 154 -5.06 -10.69 -14.25
CA SER A 154 -3.91 -10.28 -15.08
C SER A 154 -3.10 -11.46 -15.65
N GLY A 155 -3.43 -12.70 -15.27
CA GLY A 155 -2.74 -13.90 -15.72
C GLY A 155 -1.55 -14.34 -14.84
N GLY A 156 -1.33 -13.68 -13.70
CA GLY A 156 -0.28 -14.02 -12.73
C GLY A 156 -0.27 -13.09 -11.53
N SER A 157 0.78 -13.19 -10.72
CA SER A 157 0.99 -12.41 -9.49
C SER A 157 1.63 -11.03 -9.70
N SER A 158 2.18 -10.76 -10.90
CA SER A 158 3.02 -9.58 -11.14
C SER A 158 2.30 -8.27 -10.86
N ASN A 159 1.09 -8.07 -11.39
CA ASN A 159 0.34 -6.82 -11.16
C ASN A 159 -0.01 -6.61 -9.68
N PHE A 160 -0.30 -7.69 -8.96
CA PHE A 160 -0.56 -7.60 -7.53
C PHE A 160 0.71 -7.14 -6.82
N ILE A 161 1.84 -7.81 -7.04
CA ILE A 161 3.14 -7.46 -6.44
C ILE A 161 3.55 -6.02 -6.79
N ASP A 162 3.34 -5.60 -8.04
CA ASP A 162 3.63 -4.24 -8.50
C ASP A 162 2.80 -3.20 -7.74
N GLU A 163 1.49 -3.42 -7.59
CA GLU A 163 0.62 -2.51 -6.82
C GLU A 163 1.03 -2.44 -5.34
N PHE A 164 1.44 -3.56 -4.72
CA PHE A 164 1.92 -3.53 -3.33
C PHE A 164 3.29 -2.87 -3.20
N THR A 165 4.19 -3.07 -4.17
CA THR A 165 5.52 -2.45 -4.17
C THR A 165 5.44 -0.93 -4.37
N GLU A 166 4.53 -0.47 -5.22
CA GLU A 166 4.25 0.96 -5.40
C GLU A 166 3.67 1.57 -4.11
N ALA A 167 2.66 0.93 -3.52
CA ALA A 167 2.08 1.38 -2.25
C ALA A 167 3.12 1.41 -1.12
N GLN A 168 4.00 0.40 -1.04
CA GLN A 168 5.10 0.33 -0.07
C GLN A 168 6.02 1.56 -0.19
N SER A 169 6.41 1.90 -1.41
CA SER A 169 7.32 3.03 -1.68
C SER A 169 6.69 4.36 -1.23
N ILE A 170 5.39 4.54 -1.46
CA ILE A 170 4.63 5.72 -1.02
C ILE A 170 4.57 5.79 0.51
N VAL A 171 4.27 4.69 1.19
CA VAL A 171 4.22 4.66 2.66
C VAL A 171 5.60 4.92 3.26
N GLU A 172 6.67 4.35 2.67
CA GLU A 172 8.05 4.61 3.08
C GLU A 172 8.43 6.07 2.92
N GLU A 173 8.05 6.72 1.83
CA GLU A 173 8.27 8.16 1.63
C GLU A 173 7.58 9.01 2.70
N VAL A 174 6.38 8.63 3.13
CA VAL A 174 5.58 9.41 4.09
C VAL A 174 6.03 9.19 5.54
N THR A 175 6.34 7.95 5.89
CA THR A 175 6.52 7.52 7.29
C THR A 175 7.98 7.23 7.65
N GLY A 176 8.85 7.01 6.65
CA GLY A 176 10.18 6.45 6.85
C GLY A 176 10.19 4.96 7.22
N ILE A 177 9.03 4.31 7.26
CA ILE A 177 8.88 2.87 7.52
C ILE A 177 8.64 2.16 6.20
N LYS A 178 9.37 1.09 5.94
CA LYS A 178 9.13 0.19 4.81
C LYS A 178 8.26 -1.00 5.25
N PRO A 179 6.92 -0.92 5.17
CA PRO A 179 6.06 -2.00 5.65
C PRO A 179 6.11 -3.22 4.75
N THR A 180 6.19 -4.42 5.34
CA THR A 180 6.16 -5.69 4.59
C THR A 180 4.82 -6.41 4.69
N LEU A 181 3.97 -6.05 5.64
CA LEU A 181 2.65 -6.65 5.80
C LEU A 181 1.64 -6.08 4.80
N ILE A 182 0.96 -6.98 4.11
CA ILE A 182 -0.10 -6.70 3.16
C ILE A 182 -1.41 -7.38 3.57
N ARG A 183 -2.52 -6.84 3.09
CA ARG A 183 -3.80 -7.55 3.04
C ARG A 183 -4.30 -7.52 1.62
N ALA A 184 -4.67 -8.69 1.11
CA ALA A 184 -5.23 -8.81 -0.22
C ALA A 184 -6.65 -8.20 -0.25
N PRO A 185 -6.94 -7.25 -1.15
CA PRO A 185 -8.31 -6.83 -1.43
C PRO A 185 -9.22 -8.04 -1.65
N TYR A 186 -10.38 -8.05 -1.00
CA TYR A 186 -11.36 -9.16 -1.02
C TYR A 186 -10.91 -10.48 -0.34
N GLY A 187 -9.78 -10.48 0.36
CA GLY A 187 -9.20 -11.67 0.99
C GLY A 187 -8.39 -12.53 0.01
N SER A 188 -7.54 -13.40 0.55
CA SER A 188 -6.62 -14.21 -0.26
C SER A 188 -7.29 -15.37 -1.00
N SER A 189 -8.49 -15.79 -0.58
CA SER A 189 -9.13 -17.02 -1.04
C SER A 189 -10.45 -16.72 -1.77
N PRO A 190 -10.71 -17.33 -2.95
CA PRO A 190 -9.91 -18.38 -3.61
C PRO A 190 -8.84 -17.88 -4.60
N GLN A 191 -8.57 -16.57 -4.69
CA GLN A 191 -7.85 -15.95 -5.80
C GLN A 191 -6.33 -16.20 -5.78
N ILE A 192 -5.74 -16.32 -4.59
CA ILE A 192 -4.29 -16.45 -4.40
C ILE A 192 -3.95 -17.94 -4.18
N ASN A 193 -3.59 -18.60 -5.29
CA ASN A 193 -3.14 -19.99 -5.29
C ASN A 193 -1.71 -20.16 -4.72
N GLU A 194 -1.22 -21.41 -4.62
CA GLU A 194 0.08 -21.72 -4.02
C GLU A 194 1.29 -21.05 -4.71
N SER A 195 1.29 -21.00 -6.05
CA SER A 195 2.33 -20.32 -6.81
C SER A 195 2.32 -18.83 -6.53
N PHE A 196 1.13 -18.22 -6.54
CA PHE A 196 0.95 -16.80 -6.24
C PHE A 196 1.46 -16.47 -4.83
N ARG A 197 1.13 -17.30 -3.82
CA ARG A 197 1.69 -17.14 -2.46
C ARG A 197 3.21 -17.23 -2.44
N GLY A 198 3.80 -18.12 -3.25
CA GLY A 198 5.25 -18.20 -3.43
C GLY A 198 5.85 -16.88 -3.93
N ASP A 199 5.25 -16.30 -4.96
CA ASP A 199 5.72 -15.03 -5.54
C ASP A 199 5.59 -13.86 -4.55
N ILE A 200 4.51 -13.81 -3.75
CA ILE A 200 4.35 -12.80 -2.68
C ILE A 200 5.47 -12.93 -1.64
N ALA A 201 5.77 -14.15 -1.21
CA ALA A 201 6.84 -14.40 -0.24
C ALA A 201 8.23 -14.06 -0.80
N GLU A 202 8.49 -14.40 -2.07
CA GLU A 202 9.76 -14.08 -2.76
C GLU A 202 9.95 -12.57 -2.93
N ALA A 203 8.86 -11.82 -3.13
CA ALA A 203 8.86 -10.36 -3.12
C ALA A 203 9.11 -9.74 -1.72
N GLY A 204 9.19 -10.55 -0.66
CA GLY A 204 9.48 -10.11 0.71
C GLY A 204 8.26 -9.60 1.47
N PHE A 205 7.05 -9.85 0.97
CA PHE A 205 5.82 -9.49 1.67
C PHE A 205 5.35 -10.58 2.63
N LYS A 206 4.73 -10.13 3.72
CA LYS A 206 3.92 -10.92 4.64
C LYS A 206 2.45 -10.61 4.40
N MET A 207 1.54 -11.53 4.67
CA MET A 207 0.11 -11.35 4.39
C MET A 207 -0.77 -11.75 5.57
N TRP A 208 -1.66 -10.84 5.94
CA TRP A 208 -2.78 -11.12 6.84
C TRP A 208 -4.11 -11.03 6.09
N ASP A 209 -4.91 -12.09 6.22
CA ASP A 209 -6.36 -12.01 6.12
C ASP A 209 -6.90 -11.55 7.49
N TRP A 210 -7.96 -12.20 7.98
CA TRP A 210 -8.59 -11.93 9.26
C TRP A 210 -9.19 -13.22 9.82
N THR A 211 -9.42 -13.24 11.14
CA THR A 211 -10.16 -14.32 11.81
C THR A 211 -11.62 -13.94 12.03
N ILE A 212 -11.89 -12.64 12.20
CA ILE A 212 -13.22 -12.07 12.42
C ILE A 212 -13.52 -11.02 11.36
N ASP A 213 -14.61 -11.19 10.61
CA ASP A 213 -15.17 -10.16 9.75
C ASP A 213 -16.26 -9.41 10.52
N SER A 214 -16.06 -8.11 10.75
CA SER A 214 -17.05 -7.28 11.46
C SER A 214 -18.34 -7.05 10.67
N LEU A 215 -18.31 -7.31 9.34
CA LEU A 215 -19.39 -7.00 8.40
C LEU A 215 -19.83 -5.52 8.47
N ASP A 216 -18.94 -4.62 8.87
CA ASP A 216 -19.23 -3.20 9.00
C ASP A 216 -19.73 -2.54 7.70
N TRP A 217 -19.27 -3.04 6.55
CA TRP A 217 -19.75 -2.66 5.23
C TRP A 217 -21.24 -2.95 5.00
N LYS A 218 -21.84 -3.89 5.75
CA LYS A 218 -23.25 -4.30 5.65
C LYS A 218 -24.16 -3.49 6.58
N TYR A 219 -23.65 -3.04 7.73
CA TYR A 219 -24.47 -2.54 8.84
C TYR A 219 -24.55 -1.01 8.96
N GLU A 220 -24.67 -0.29 7.84
CA GLU A 220 -24.84 1.17 7.84
C GLU A 220 -26.10 1.61 8.60
N SER A 221 -27.24 0.91 8.41
CA SER A 221 -28.51 1.23 9.06
C SER A 221 -28.70 0.59 10.44
N ASN A 222 -27.77 -0.27 10.87
CA ASN A 222 -27.82 -0.91 12.20
C ASN A 222 -26.41 -1.10 12.77
N PRO A 223 -25.68 -0.01 13.10
CA PRO A 223 -24.28 -0.11 13.50
C PRO A 223 -24.03 -1.04 14.69
N SER A 224 -24.96 -1.14 15.65
CA SER A 224 -24.78 -2.02 16.82
C SER A 224 -24.62 -3.51 16.47
N ALA A 225 -25.07 -3.95 15.28
CA ALA A 225 -24.81 -5.30 14.80
C ALA A 225 -23.32 -5.58 14.58
N ILE A 226 -22.51 -4.55 14.26
CA ILE A 226 -21.06 -4.67 14.10
C ILE A 226 -20.42 -5.16 15.42
N VAL A 227 -20.85 -4.59 16.54
CA VAL A 227 -20.39 -5.00 17.88
C VAL A 227 -20.74 -6.47 18.13
N GLN A 228 -21.96 -6.89 17.75
CA GLN A 228 -22.42 -8.27 17.93
C GLN A 228 -21.63 -9.27 17.07
N GLU A 229 -21.35 -8.95 15.80
CA GLU A 229 -20.52 -9.83 14.95
C GLU A 229 -19.13 -9.99 15.52
N VAL A 230 -18.48 -8.88 15.91
CA VAL A 230 -17.13 -8.94 16.46
C VAL A 230 -17.11 -9.72 17.76
N THR A 231 -17.95 -9.34 18.72
CA THR A 231 -17.91 -9.91 20.07
C THR A 231 -18.43 -11.33 20.16
N GLY A 232 -19.34 -11.73 19.27
CA GLY A 232 -19.85 -13.10 19.18
C GLY A 232 -18.85 -14.07 18.56
N ALA A 233 -17.82 -13.57 17.87
CA ALA A 233 -16.80 -14.36 17.19
C ALA A 233 -15.45 -14.44 17.94
N LEU A 234 -15.32 -13.80 19.11
CA LEU A 234 -14.10 -13.78 19.93
C LEU A 234 -13.87 -15.13 20.65
N THR A 235 -13.42 -16.15 19.92
CA THR A 235 -13.28 -17.52 20.46
C THR A 235 -11.84 -17.98 20.62
N GLU A 236 -10.90 -17.43 19.86
CA GLU A 236 -9.51 -17.86 19.82
C GLU A 236 -8.60 -17.02 20.73
N GLN A 237 -7.42 -17.55 21.06
CA GLN A 237 -6.44 -16.80 21.86
C GLN A 237 -5.86 -15.59 21.13
N THR A 238 -5.94 -15.57 19.79
CA THR A 238 -5.44 -14.47 18.97
C THR A 238 -6.41 -14.22 17.84
N GLU A 239 -6.94 -13.01 17.78
CA GLU A 239 -7.96 -12.59 16.82
C GLU A 239 -7.46 -11.40 15.99
N VAL A 240 -7.63 -11.47 14.67
CA VAL A 240 -7.38 -10.37 13.73
C VAL A 240 -8.73 -9.92 13.20
N ILE A 241 -9.16 -8.73 13.64
CA ILE A 241 -10.51 -8.22 13.38
C ILE A 241 -10.48 -7.29 12.16
N LEU A 242 -11.19 -7.67 11.10
CA LEU A 242 -11.37 -6.85 9.90
C LEU A 242 -12.45 -5.79 10.13
N MET A 243 -12.07 -4.53 9.93
CA MET A 243 -12.95 -3.38 9.82
C MET A 243 -12.46 -2.47 8.69
N HIS A 244 -13.22 -1.43 8.41
CA HIS A 244 -12.92 -0.41 7.42
C HIS A 244 -13.13 0.98 8.02
N ASP A 245 -12.43 1.98 7.47
CA ASP A 245 -12.61 3.38 7.88
C ASP A 245 -13.99 3.90 7.43
N ARG A 246 -15.06 3.61 8.19
CA ARG A 246 -16.45 3.95 7.86
C ARG A 246 -17.13 4.66 9.02
N LYS A 247 -18.21 5.38 8.72
CA LYS A 247 -18.98 6.10 9.75
C LYS A 247 -19.52 5.15 10.82
N GLN A 248 -20.17 4.06 10.41
CA GLN A 248 -20.76 3.08 11.32
C GLN A 248 -19.69 2.35 12.15
N THR A 249 -18.49 2.15 11.60
CA THR A 249 -17.34 1.60 12.32
C THR A 249 -16.88 2.58 13.39
N LEU A 250 -16.65 3.84 13.03
CA LEU A 250 -16.31 4.90 13.96
C LEU A 250 -17.35 5.05 15.09
N ASP A 251 -18.64 5.06 14.73
CA ASP A 251 -19.76 5.19 15.67
C ASP A 251 -19.78 4.06 16.73
N GLN A 252 -19.19 2.89 16.43
CA GLN A 252 -19.18 1.72 17.31
C GLN A 252 -17.82 1.35 17.86
N LEU A 253 -16.74 2.02 17.42
CA LEU A 253 -15.38 1.64 17.77
C LEU A 253 -15.14 1.62 19.29
N GLN A 254 -15.70 2.59 20.02
CA GLN A 254 -15.63 2.61 21.48
C GLN A 254 -16.29 1.35 22.10
N ASN A 255 -17.50 1.00 21.66
CA ASN A 255 -18.21 -0.18 22.16
C ASN A 255 -17.44 -1.47 21.83
N ILE A 256 -16.86 -1.58 20.64
CA ILE A 256 -16.02 -2.72 20.24
C ILE A 256 -14.82 -2.83 21.20
N ILE A 257 -14.11 -1.73 21.45
CA ILE A 257 -12.96 -1.70 22.36
C ILE A 257 -13.35 -2.14 23.76
N ASP A 258 -14.47 -1.64 24.28
CA ASP A 258 -14.94 -1.95 25.63
C ASP A 258 -15.34 -3.42 25.78
N GLU A 259 -16.08 -3.97 24.81
CA GLU A 259 -16.53 -5.37 24.86
C GLU A 259 -15.38 -6.37 24.65
N VAL A 260 -14.45 -6.08 23.73
CA VAL A 260 -13.25 -6.91 23.53
C VAL A 260 -12.41 -6.95 24.81
N LYS A 261 -12.22 -5.81 25.49
CA LYS A 261 -11.57 -5.75 26.81
C LYS A 261 -12.35 -6.52 27.87
N ALA A 262 -13.68 -6.40 27.90
CA ALA A 262 -14.53 -7.10 28.85
C ALA A 262 -14.43 -8.64 28.72
N GLN A 263 -14.15 -9.15 27.53
CA GLN A 263 -13.88 -10.57 27.28
C GLN A 263 -12.44 -11.01 27.59
N GLY A 264 -11.61 -10.10 28.11
CA GLY A 264 -10.26 -10.37 28.59
C GLY A 264 -9.17 -10.30 27.51
N TYR A 265 -9.46 -9.74 26.34
CA TYR A 265 -8.46 -9.52 25.31
C TYR A 265 -7.64 -8.26 25.59
N GLU A 266 -6.35 -8.36 25.35
CA GLU A 266 -5.43 -7.24 25.24
C GLU A 266 -5.32 -6.81 23.77
N PHE A 267 -5.12 -5.52 23.52
CA PHE A 267 -4.89 -5.02 22.18
C PHE A 267 -3.40 -4.94 21.87
N GLU A 268 -3.00 -5.54 20.75
CA GLU A 268 -1.66 -5.40 20.20
C GLU A 268 -1.72 -4.87 18.76
N VAL A 269 -0.60 -4.35 18.30
CA VAL A 269 -0.38 -3.89 16.92
C VAL A 269 0.57 -4.86 16.25
N TYR A 270 0.46 -5.02 14.93
CA TYR A 270 1.40 -5.84 14.18
C TYR A 270 2.86 -5.42 14.44
N ASP A 271 3.72 -6.42 14.74
CA ASP A 271 5.16 -6.26 14.86
C ASP A 271 5.88 -7.15 13.84
N PRO A 272 6.62 -6.59 12.88
CA PRO A 272 7.34 -7.36 11.87
C PRO A 272 8.41 -8.30 12.45
N ASN A 273 8.90 -8.05 13.67
CA ASN A 273 9.87 -8.94 14.33
C ASN A 273 9.21 -10.14 15.02
N ASN A 274 7.89 -10.09 15.21
CA ASN A 274 7.08 -11.12 15.87
C ASN A 274 5.87 -11.47 15.00
N HIS A 275 6.10 -11.67 13.69
CA HIS A 275 5.04 -11.99 12.73
C HIS A 275 4.25 -13.25 13.15
N TYR A 276 2.93 -13.12 13.21
CA TYR A 276 1.98 -14.20 13.42
C TYR A 276 1.35 -14.62 12.09
N VAL A 277 1.19 -15.91 11.83
CA VAL A 277 0.61 -16.39 10.56
C VAL A 277 -0.92 -16.30 10.64
N SER A 278 -1.51 -15.36 9.89
CA SER A 278 -2.96 -15.16 9.84
C SER A 278 -3.46 -15.01 8.40
N ASN A 279 -3.29 -16.05 7.58
CA ASN A 279 -3.85 -16.11 6.24
C ASN A 279 -4.71 -17.37 6.06
N PHE A 280 -5.72 -17.33 5.19
CA PHE A 280 -6.69 -18.42 5.01
C PHE A 280 -6.05 -19.74 4.58
N ALA A 281 -4.89 -19.68 3.91
CA ALA A 281 -4.14 -20.85 3.47
C ALA A 281 -3.23 -21.46 4.56
N LYS A 282 -3.07 -20.78 5.70
CA LYS A 282 -2.11 -21.13 6.77
C LYS A 282 -0.68 -21.31 6.24
N ASP A 283 -0.31 -20.49 5.26
CA ASP A 283 1.00 -20.54 4.61
C ASP A 283 2.01 -19.75 5.45
N GLU A 284 2.95 -20.45 6.09
CA GLU A 284 3.95 -19.85 6.99
C GLU A 284 4.98 -18.96 6.27
N ARG A 285 5.05 -19.05 4.94
CA ARG A 285 5.90 -18.16 4.13
C ARG A 285 5.38 -16.73 4.18
N LEU A 286 4.06 -16.56 4.34
CA LEU A 286 3.34 -15.30 4.38
C LEU A 286 3.08 -14.80 5.79
#